data_AF-A0A7Y8GFM9-F1
#
_entry.id   AF-A0A7Y8GFM9-F1
#
_cell.length_a   1.000
_cell.length_b   1.000
_cell.length_c   1.000
_cell.angle_alpha   90.00
_cell.angle_beta   90.00
_cell.angle_gamma   90.00
#
_symmetry.space_group_name_H-M   'P 1'
#
loop_
_entity.id
_entity.type
_entity.pdbx_description
1 polymer ?
#
loop_
_entity_poly.entity_id
_entity_poly.type
_entity_poly.pdbx_seq_one_letter_code
_entity_poly.pdbx_strand_id
1 'polypeptide(L)'
;MISNHLSMIEALRPASDELAAQVAEFVAAGGEIEQAPAYNYKPKPITCSNQMPPAPKPFVRRRVEAAPPLKADPIDPRADRRARQAEQAKALAATHTQTEACFALGMTSKTVKALAKDFGFTFKRSTHGGYNGPERKQEIAERDAKFAERIKEFKSRGVSRRAVCGKLAISNRTLDRILAEHRIDYPKACLGRPSCAA
;
A
#
# COMPACT_ATOMS: atom_id res chain seq x y z
N MET A 1 39.97 -11.74 11.21
CA MET A 1 39.45 -11.92 9.83
C MET A 1 40.46 -11.34 8.85
N ILE A 2 41.19 -12.19 8.12
CA ILE A 2 42.28 -11.80 7.20
C ILE A 2 41.98 -12.30 5.75
N SER A 3 40.82 -12.90 5.52
CA SER A 3 40.55 -13.74 4.34
C SER A 3 40.20 -13.01 3.05
N ASN A 4 39.77 -11.74 3.07
CA ASN A 4 39.38 -11.04 1.83
C ASN A 4 40.57 -10.45 1.04
N HIS A 5 41.65 -10.05 1.72
CA HIS A 5 42.81 -9.48 1.02
C HIS A 5 43.61 -10.53 0.25
N LEU A 6 43.71 -11.75 0.80
CA LEU A 6 44.38 -12.86 0.14
C LEU A 6 43.64 -13.30 -1.13
N SER A 7 42.30 -13.36 -1.11
CA SER A 7 41.53 -13.75 -2.29
C SER A 7 41.63 -12.72 -3.42
N MET A 8 41.76 -11.43 -3.10
CA MET A 8 41.91 -10.39 -4.12
C MET A 8 43.30 -10.41 -4.77
N ILE A 9 44.34 -10.74 -4.00
CA ILE A 9 45.70 -10.94 -4.54
C ILE A 9 45.70 -12.13 -5.50
N GLU A 10 45.10 -13.25 -5.12
CA GLU A 10 44.98 -14.44 -5.97
C GLU A 10 44.20 -14.17 -7.26
N ALA A 11 43.11 -13.40 -7.17
CA ALA A 11 42.33 -12.99 -8.35
C ALA A 11 43.12 -12.08 -9.31
N LEU A 12 44.07 -11.29 -8.82
CA LEU A 12 44.87 -10.36 -9.64
C LEU A 12 46.19 -10.97 -10.16
N ARG A 13 46.58 -12.17 -9.69
CA ARG A 13 47.77 -12.88 -10.20
C ARG A 13 47.81 -13.04 -11.72
N PRO A 14 46.76 -13.52 -12.42
CA PRO A 14 46.82 -13.69 -13.87
C PRO A 14 47.09 -12.37 -14.60
N ALA A 15 46.47 -11.27 -14.16
CA ALA A 15 46.71 -9.94 -14.75
C ALA A 15 48.14 -9.44 -14.48
N SER A 16 48.71 -9.75 -13.31
CA SER A 16 50.11 -9.45 -13.01
C SER A 16 51.07 -10.25 -13.88
N ASP A 17 50.77 -11.54 -14.13
CA ASP A 17 51.60 -12.42 -14.94
C ASP A 17 51.58 -12.00 -16.42
N GLU A 18 50.42 -11.58 -16.94
CA GLU A 18 50.27 -11.00 -18.28
C GLU A 18 51.09 -9.72 -18.45
N LEU A 19 51.04 -8.81 -17.48
CA LEU A 19 51.85 -7.57 -17.51
C LEU A 19 53.34 -7.89 -17.45
N ALA A 20 53.75 -8.86 -16.63
CA ALA A 20 55.14 -9.28 -16.53
C ALA A 20 55.65 -9.87 -17.86
N ALA A 21 54.83 -10.67 -18.56
CA ALA A 21 55.15 -11.19 -19.89
C ALA A 21 55.33 -10.05 -20.92
N GLN A 22 54.42 -9.08 -20.94
CA GLN A 22 54.52 -7.91 -21.84
C GLN A 22 55.77 -7.07 -21.58
N VAL A 23 56.12 -6.85 -20.30
CA VAL A 23 57.35 -6.14 -19.93
C VAL A 23 58.58 -6.93 -20.39
N ALA A 24 58.59 -8.25 -20.24
CA ALA A 24 59.68 -9.10 -20.69
C ALA A 24 59.86 -9.08 -22.22
N GLU A 25 58.76 -9.14 -22.98
CA GLU A 25 58.78 -9.00 -24.44
C GLU A 25 59.32 -7.64 -24.88
N PHE A 26 58.90 -6.56 -24.22
CA PHE A 26 59.38 -5.20 -24.51
C PHE A 26 60.89 -5.04 -24.27
N VAL A 27 61.39 -5.56 -23.15
CA VAL A 27 62.82 -5.55 -22.82
C VAL A 27 63.62 -6.44 -23.79
N ALA A 28 63.10 -7.62 -24.15
CA ALA A 28 63.73 -8.53 -25.10
C ALA A 28 63.80 -7.94 -26.53
N ALA A 29 62.82 -7.11 -26.90
CA ALA A 29 62.82 -6.33 -28.14
C ALA A 29 63.79 -5.14 -28.13
N GLY A 30 64.52 -4.92 -27.03
CA GLY A 30 65.51 -3.85 -26.87
C GLY A 30 64.94 -2.54 -26.31
N GLY A 31 63.74 -2.57 -25.71
CA GLY A 31 63.15 -1.40 -25.06
C GLY A 31 63.82 -1.07 -23.72
N GLU A 32 63.99 0.22 -23.44
CA GLU A 32 64.53 0.75 -22.17
C GLU A 32 63.39 1.36 -21.33
N ILE A 33 63.36 1.07 -20.02
CA ILE A 33 62.32 1.55 -19.10
C ILE A 33 62.92 2.65 -18.23
N GLU A 34 62.55 3.91 -18.49
CA GLU A 34 62.96 5.04 -17.67
C GLU A 34 61.98 5.27 -16.51
N GLN A 35 62.51 5.41 -15.29
CA GLN A 35 61.70 5.80 -14.13
C GLN A 35 61.56 7.32 -14.07
N ALA A 36 60.36 7.82 -14.36
CA ALA A 36 60.07 9.24 -14.26
C ALA A 36 60.15 9.75 -12.80
N PRO A 37 60.51 11.03 -12.58
CA PRO A 37 60.52 11.63 -11.25
C PRO A 37 59.13 11.65 -10.63
N ALA A 38 59.06 11.54 -9.29
CA ALA A 38 57.80 11.57 -8.55
C ALA A 38 57.03 12.88 -8.81
N TYR A 39 55.75 12.75 -9.18
CA TYR A 39 54.89 13.90 -9.47
C TYR A 39 54.61 14.70 -8.19
N ASN A 40 55.22 15.88 -8.07
CA ASN A 40 55.07 16.79 -6.92
C ASN A 40 53.71 17.54 -6.94
N TYR A 41 52.60 16.80 -6.95
CA TYR A 41 51.28 17.40 -6.84
C TYR A 41 51.04 17.91 -5.41
N LYS A 42 50.97 19.24 -5.27
CA LYS A 42 50.46 19.87 -4.06
C LYS A 42 48.97 20.18 -4.27
N PRO A 43 48.04 19.51 -3.57
CA PRO A 43 46.62 19.83 -3.68
C PRO A 43 46.40 21.30 -3.28
N LYS A 44 45.51 21.98 -4.00
CA LYS A 44 45.15 23.35 -3.65
C LYS A 44 44.51 23.36 -2.25
N PRO A 45 44.90 24.28 -1.35
CA PRO A 45 44.26 24.40 -0.06
C PRO A 45 42.77 24.70 -0.24
N ILE A 46 41.93 24.02 0.53
CA ILE A 46 40.48 24.24 0.52
C ILE A 46 40.21 25.61 1.13
N THR A 47 39.82 26.58 0.29
CA THR A 47 39.34 27.87 0.76
C THR A 47 37.92 27.73 1.32
N CYS A 48 37.82 27.45 2.62
CA CYS A 48 36.56 27.58 3.34
C CYS A 48 36.24 29.08 3.51
N SER A 49 35.43 29.64 2.62
CA SER A 49 34.88 30.97 2.84
C SER A 49 33.83 30.90 3.95
N ASN A 50 34.05 31.63 5.04
CA ASN A 50 33.04 31.84 6.09
C ASN A 50 31.97 32.87 5.69
N GLN A 51 32.05 33.44 4.48
CA GLN A 51 31.03 34.36 3.99
C GLN A 51 29.83 33.56 3.50
N MET A 52 28.71 33.76 4.18
CA MET A 52 27.42 33.22 3.74
C MET A 52 27.11 33.81 2.35
N PRO A 53 26.78 32.97 1.34
CA PRO A 53 26.42 33.48 0.03
C PRO A 53 25.24 34.44 0.15
N PRO A 54 25.15 35.48 -0.70
CA PRO A 54 24.03 36.40 -0.67
C PRO A 54 22.72 35.62 -0.82
N ALA A 55 21.70 36.03 -0.06
CA ALA A 55 20.43 35.31 0.00
C ALA A 55 19.89 35.06 -1.43
N PRO A 56 19.46 33.82 -1.75
CA PRO A 56 18.93 33.52 -3.06
C PRO A 56 17.70 34.40 -3.33
N LYS A 57 17.59 34.92 -4.56
CA LYS A 57 16.44 35.72 -4.98
C LYS A 57 15.15 34.92 -4.68
N PRO A 58 14.12 35.54 -4.07
CA PRO A 58 12.88 34.85 -3.77
C PRO A 58 12.29 34.32 -5.08
N PHE A 59 11.99 33.02 -5.11
CA PHE A 59 11.37 32.42 -6.28
C PHE A 59 9.96 33.00 -6.40
N VAL A 60 9.74 33.85 -7.41
CA VAL A 60 8.40 34.30 -7.75
C VAL A 60 7.87 33.31 -8.80
N ARG A 61 6.91 32.46 -8.42
CA ARG A 61 6.11 31.76 -9.44
C ARG A 61 5.41 32.84 -10.25
N ARG A 62 5.78 32.98 -11.53
CA ARG A 62 4.99 33.76 -12.48
C ARG A 62 3.58 33.17 -12.42
N ARG A 63 2.62 33.90 -11.86
CA ARG A 63 1.21 33.55 -11.98
C ARG A 63 0.89 33.70 -13.46
N VAL A 64 0.98 32.61 -14.20
CA VAL A 64 0.38 32.53 -15.52
C VAL A 64 -1.11 32.69 -15.25
N GLU A 65 -1.69 33.80 -15.67
CA GLU A 65 -3.15 33.92 -15.73
C GLU A 65 -3.64 32.70 -16.50
N ALA A 66 -4.55 31.94 -15.90
CA ALA A 66 -5.06 30.74 -16.51
C ALA A 66 -5.56 31.11 -17.91
N ALA A 67 -4.88 30.62 -18.95
CA ALA A 67 -5.39 30.75 -20.30
C ALA A 67 -6.85 30.26 -20.29
N PRO A 68 -7.77 30.95 -20.99
CA PRO A 68 -9.15 30.51 -21.05
C PRO A 68 -9.17 29.01 -21.43
N PRO A 69 -10.02 28.20 -20.76
CA PRO A 69 -10.03 26.76 -21.02
C PRO A 69 -10.17 26.55 -22.52
N LEU A 70 -9.18 25.89 -23.12
CA LEU A 70 -9.23 25.50 -24.52
C LEU A 70 -10.57 24.80 -24.72
N LYS A 71 -11.36 25.31 -25.68
CA LYS A 71 -12.66 24.71 -26.02
C LYS A 71 -12.38 23.24 -26.33
N ALA A 72 -12.98 22.33 -25.56
CA ALA A 72 -12.79 20.91 -25.75
C ALA A 72 -13.15 20.59 -27.21
N ASP A 73 -12.19 20.03 -27.95
CA ASP A 73 -12.42 19.56 -29.31
C ASP A 73 -13.58 18.57 -29.33
N PRO A 74 -14.38 18.53 -30.41
CA PRO A 74 -15.53 17.65 -30.48
C PRO A 74 -15.03 16.21 -30.58
N ILE A 75 -15.34 15.43 -29.54
CA ILE A 75 -15.05 13.99 -29.40
C ILE A 75 -13.56 13.74 -29.14
N ASP A 76 -13.17 13.69 -27.87
CA ASP A 76 -11.88 13.09 -27.48
C ASP A 76 -12.01 11.55 -27.64
N PRO A 77 -11.36 10.92 -28.62
CA PRO A 77 -11.45 9.47 -28.83
C PRO A 77 -10.98 8.68 -27.60
N ARG A 78 -10.21 9.30 -26.71
CA ARG A 78 -9.80 8.71 -25.43
C ARG A 78 -10.95 8.67 -24.44
N ALA A 79 -11.81 9.69 -24.41
CA ALA A 79 -13.00 9.73 -23.56
C ALA A 79 -13.98 8.64 -23.99
N ASP A 80 -14.22 8.49 -25.29
CA ASP A 80 -15.09 7.45 -25.85
C ASP A 80 -14.58 6.05 -25.54
N ARG A 81 -13.28 5.81 -25.73
CA ARG A 81 -12.67 4.52 -25.39
C ARG A 81 -12.79 4.23 -23.90
N ARG A 82 -12.59 5.23 -23.04
CA ARG A 82 -12.71 5.10 -21.58
C ARG A 82 -14.15 4.80 -21.17
N ALA A 83 -15.13 5.43 -21.82
CA ALA A 83 -16.54 5.15 -21.61
C ALA A 83 -16.91 3.71 -22.00
N ARG A 84 -16.45 3.22 -23.17
CA ARG A 84 -16.65 1.83 -23.58
C ARG A 84 -16.03 0.82 -22.61
N GLN A 85 -14.81 1.09 -22.14
CA GLN A 85 -14.16 0.27 -21.11
C GLN A 85 -14.92 0.30 -19.78
N ALA A 86 -15.49 1.44 -19.41
CA ALA A 86 -16.31 1.57 -18.21
C ALA A 86 -17.61 0.79 -18.32
N GLU A 87 -18.27 0.78 -19.49
CA GLU A 87 -19.48 -0.02 -19.72
C GLU A 87 -19.20 -1.51 -19.61
N GLN A 88 -18.11 -2.00 -20.23
CA GLN A 88 -17.67 -3.39 -20.10
C GLN A 88 -17.36 -3.74 -18.63
N ALA A 89 -16.62 -2.88 -17.93
CA ALA A 89 -16.30 -3.07 -16.52
C ALA A 89 -17.56 -3.04 -15.62
N LYS A 90 -18.53 -2.18 -15.94
CA LYS A 90 -19.81 -2.05 -15.22
C LYS A 90 -20.68 -3.28 -15.42
N ALA A 91 -20.71 -3.87 -16.61
CA ALA A 91 -21.41 -5.12 -16.88
C ALA A 91 -20.86 -6.27 -16.02
N LEU A 92 -19.53 -6.34 -15.85
CA LEU A 92 -18.87 -7.34 -15.00
C LEU A 92 -18.94 -7.03 -13.50
N ALA A 93 -19.24 -5.79 -13.12
CA ALA A 93 -19.19 -5.36 -11.72
C ALA A 93 -20.18 -6.10 -10.81
N ALA A 94 -21.34 -6.50 -11.35
CA ALA A 94 -22.36 -7.23 -10.60
C ALA A 94 -21.95 -8.69 -10.31
N THR A 95 -21.28 -9.33 -11.26
CA THR A 95 -20.99 -10.78 -11.21
C THR A 95 -19.60 -11.08 -10.65
N HIS A 96 -18.60 -10.29 -11.05
CA HIS A 96 -17.18 -10.57 -10.81
C HIS A 96 -16.59 -9.70 -9.70
N THR A 97 -15.60 -10.26 -9.02
CA THR A 97 -14.72 -9.47 -8.14
C THR A 97 -13.81 -8.56 -8.96
N GLN A 98 -13.21 -7.54 -8.34
CA GLN A 98 -12.29 -6.65 -9.05
C GLN A 98 -11.15 -7.42 -9.73
N THR A 99 -10.59 -8.44 -9.06
CA THR A 99 -9.50 -9.25 -9.59
C THR A 99 -9.95 -10.09 -10.80
N GLU A 100 -11.11 -10.73 -10.72
CA GLU A 100 -11.72 -11.47 -11.84
C GLU A 100 -12.01 -10.56 -13.03
N ALA A 101 -12.55 -9.36 -12.78
CA ALA A 101 -12.80 -8.37 -13.83
C ALA A 101 -11.51 -7.88 -14.50
N CYS A 102 -10.39 -7.79 -13.75
CA CYS A 102 -9.08 -7.49 -14.34
C CYS A 102 -8.62 -8.58 -15.28
N PHE A 103 -8.75 -9.85 -14.88
CA PHE A 103 -8.39 -10.99 -15.72
C PHE A 103 -9.27 -11.08 -16.97
N ALA A 104 -10.58 -10.90 -16.84
CA ALA A 104 -11.52 -10.96 -17.95
C ALA A 104 -11.30 -9.85 -19.00
N LEU A 105 -10.97 -8.64 -18.55
CA LEU A 105 -10.80 -7.48 -19.43
C LEU A 105 -9.35 -7.27 -19.89
N GLY A 106 -8.38 -8.05 -19.39
CA GLY A 106 -6.96 -7.84 -19.64
C GLY A 106 -6.44 -6.49 -19.16
N MET A 107 -7.13 -5.87 -18.20
CA MET A 107 -6.81 -4.55 -17.67
C MET A 107 -6.12 -4.63 -16.31
N THR A 108 -5.27 -3.64 -16.01
CA THR A 108 -4.63 -3.58 -14.69
C THR A 108 -5.65 -3.29 -13.57
N SER A 109 -5.36 -3.76 -12.36
CA SER A 109 -6.20 -3.46 -11.18
C SER A 109 -6.39 -1.96 -10.94
N LYS A 110 -5.36 -1.14 -11.22
CA LYS A 110 -5.41 0.31 -11.06
C LYS A 110 -6.37 0.96 -12.07
N THR A 111 -6.38 0.51 -13.32
CA THR A 111 -7.26 1.06 -14.36
C THR A 111 -8.72 0.71 -14.10
N VAL A 112 -9.01 -0.55 -13.75
CA VAL A 112 -10.36 -1.00 -13.40
C VAL A 112 -10.91 -0.25 -12.18
N LYS A 113 -10.07 -0.01 -11.15
CA LYS A 113 -10.43 0.79 -9.99
C LYS A 113 -10.67 2.26 -10.32
N ALA A 114 -9.87 2.83 -11.22
CA ALA A 114 -10.07 4.21 -11.68
C ALA A 114 -11.41 4.35 -12.43
N LEU A 115 -11.74 3.41 -13.32
CA LEU A 115 -13.03 3.39 -14.02
C LEU A 115 -14.21 3.29 -13.04
N ALA A 116 -14.12 2.40 -12.05
CA ALA A 116 -15.15 2.30 -11.01
C ALA A 116 -15.36 3.61 -10.25
N LYS A 117 -14.27 4.32 -9.92
CA LYS A 117 -14.33 5.63 -9.25
C LYS A 117 -14.93 6.71 -10.15
N ASP A 118 -14.46 6.80 -11.39
CA ASP A 118 -14.84 7.87 -12.32
C ASP A 118 -16.30 7.73 -12.78
N PHE A 119 -16.78 6.50 -12.96
CA PHE A 119 -18.13 6.19 -13.45
C PHE A 119 -19.10 5.72 -12.35
N GLY A 120 -18.67 5.75 -11.07
CA GLY A 120 -19.53 5.58 -9.91
C GLY A 120 -20.14 4.19 -9.74
N PHE A 121 -19.40 3.12 -10.05
CA PHE A 121 -19.86 1.74 -9.84
C PHE A 121 -18.93 0.97 -8.90
N THR A 122 -19.43 -0.11 -8.30
CA THR A 122 -18.67 -0.94 -7.36
C THR A 122 -18.72 -2.40 -7.76
N PHE A 123 -17.58 -3.09 -7.64
CA PHE A 123 -17.47 -4.51 -7.93
C PHE A 123 -17.98 -5.36 -6.77
N LYS A 124 -18.36 -6.61 -7.06
CA LYS A 124 -18.58 -7.63 -6.04
C LYS A 124 -17.36 -7.73 -5.12
N ARG A 125 -17.63 -7.78 -3.82
CA ARG A 125 -16.57 -7.87 -2.82
C ARG A 125 -15.94 -9.27 -2.85
N SER A 126 -14.61 -9.33 -2.84
CA SER A 126 -13.91 -10.60 -2.71
C SER A 126 -14.30 -11.31 -1.42
N THR A 127 -14.63 -12.59 -1.54
CA THR A 127 -14.85 -13.53 -0.45
C THR A 127 -13.58 -14.28 -0.08
N HIS A 128 -12.50 -14.10 -0.84
CA HIS A 128 -11.23 -14.77 -0.59
C HIS A 128 -10.44 -14.04 0.49
N GLY A 129 -10.32 -14.69 1.66
CA GLY A 129 -9.47 -14.28 2.77
C GLY A 129 -9.94 -13.02 3.52
N GLY A 130 -9.74 -13.01 4.84
CA GLY A 130 -9.96 -11.84 5.69
C GLY A 130 -11.39 -11.64 6.19
N TYR A 131 -11.79 -10.38 6.43
CA TYR A 131 -13.02 -10.03 7.18
C TYR A 131 -14.32 -10.54 6.54
N ASN A 132 -14.37 -10.67 5.21
CA ASN A 132 -15.59 -11.08 4.47
C ASN A 132 -15.59 -12.57 4.08
N GLY A 133 -14.58 -13.33 4.51
CA GLY A 133 -14.47 -14.76 4.21
C GLY A 133 -15.63 -15.57 4.80
N PRO A 134 -15.97 -16.71 4.18
CA PRO A 134 -17.03 -17.60 4.68
C PRO A 134 -16.71 -18.15 6.06
N GLU A 135 -15.46 -18.54 6.32
CA GLU A 135 -14.99 -19.10 7.59
C GLU A 135 -15.24 -18.13 8.75
N ARG A 136 -14.80 -16.87 8.64
CA ARG A 136 -15.05 -15.87 9.68
C ARG A 136 -16.53 -15.59 9.91
N LYS A 137 -17.36 -15.63 8.85
CA LYS A 137 -18.82 -15.48 9.00
C LYS A 137 -19.40 -16.65 9.78
N GLN A 138 -18.92 -17.88 9.55
CA GLN A 138 -19.31 -19.06 10.33
C GLN A 138 -18.86 -18.93 11.78
N GLU A 139 -17.61 -18.54 12.05
CA GLU A 139 -17.11 -18.30 13.42
C GLU A 139 -17.94 -17.26 14.17
N ILE A 140 -18.31 -16.16 13.50
CA ILE A 140 -19.18 -15.13 14.07
C ILE A 140 -20.56 -15.71 14.38
N ALA A 141 -21.16 -16.48 13.46
CA ALA A 141 -22.46 -17.11 13.65
C ALA A 141 -22.45 -18.13 14.81
N GLU A 142 -21.38 -18.93 14.94
CA GLU A 142 -21.21 -19.86 16.07
C GLU A 142 -21.08 -19.14 17.41
N ARG A 143 -20.32 -18.03 17.43
CA ARG A 143 -20.20 -17.18 18.61
C ARG A 143 -21.54 -16.54 18.98
N ASP A 144 -22.28 -16.08 17.98
CA ASP A 144 -23.59 -15.45 18.16
C ASP A 144 -24.63 -16.46 18.67
N ALA A 145 -24.61 -17.71 18.18
CA ALA A 145 -25.44 -18.79 18.70
C ALA A 145 -25.17 -19.08 20.19
N LYS A 146 -23.90 -19.11 20.60
CA LYS A 146 -23.52 -19.25 22.03
C LYS A 146 -24.01 -18.07 22.86
N PHE A 147 -23.98 -16.86 22.31
CA PHE A 147 -24.52 -15.68 23.00
C PHE A 147 -26.04 -15.68 23.06
N ALA A 148 -26.73 -16.16 22.03
CA ALA A 148 -28.18 -16.25 22.02
C ALA A 148 -28.71 -17.10 23.19
N GLU A 149 -28.09 -18.25 23.46
CA GLU A 149 -28.47 -19.08 24.61
C GLU A 149 -28.23 -18.36 25.95
N ARG A 150 -27.07 -17.73 26.12
CA ARG A 150 -26.78 -16.92 27.32
C ARG A 150 -27.74 -15.74 27.49
N ILE A 151 -28.15 -15.10 26.40
CA ILE A 151 -29.10 -13.98 26.42
C ILE A 151 -30.48 -14.48 26.87
N LYS A 152 -30.92 -15.67 26.43
CA LYS A 152 -32.16 -16.29 26.92
C LYS A 152 -32.09 -16.58 28.42
N GLU A 153 -30.97 -17.10 28.91
CA GLU A 153 -30.75 -17.30 30.36
C GLU A 153 -30.75 -15.98 31.13
N PHE A 154 -30.14 -14.93 30.61
CA PHE A 154 -30.17 -13.62 31.25
C PHE A 154 -31.56 -12.98 31.21
N LYS A 155 -32.35 -13.26 30.18
CA LYS A 155 -33.75 -12.84 30.10
C LYS A 155 -34.59 -13.52 31.18
N SER A 156 -34.45 -14.84 31.36
CA SER A 156 -35.20 -15.57 32.41
C SER A 156 -34.83 -15.10 33.82
N ARG A 157 -33.57 -14.66 34.03
CA ARG A 157 -33.09 -14.05 35.28
C ARG A 157 -33.48 -12.57 35.45
N GLY A 158 -34.16 -11.95 34.49
CA GLY A 158 -34.58 -10.54 34.58
C GLY A 158 -33.45 -9.52 34.53
N VAL A 159 -32.29 -9.88 33.97
CA VAL A 159 -31.16 -8.95 33.83
C VAL A 159 -31.52 -7.81 32.87
N SER A 160 -30.99 -6.61 33.06
CA SER A 160 -31.23 -5.50 32.13
C SER A 160 -30.33 -5.61 30.89
N ARG A 161 -30.79 -5.04 29.77
CA ARG A 161 -30.05 -5.05 28.50
C ARG A 161 -28.64 -4.46 28.60
N ARG A 162 -28.47 -3.35 29.35
CA ARG A 162 -27.16 -2.72 29.60
C ARG A 162 -26.23 -3.66 30.37
N ALA A 163 -26.76 -4.37 31.37
CA ALA A 163 -26.00 -5.35 32.14
C ALA A 163 -25.61 -6.56 31.30
N VAL A 164 -26.47 -7.03 30.38
CA VAL A 164 -26.12 -8.09 29.43
C VAL A 164 -24.95 -7.69 28.53
N CYS A 165 -24.96 -6.47 27.96
CA CYS A 165 -23.84 -5.97 27.16
C CYS A 165 -22.52 -5.97 27.95
N GLY A 166 -22.56 -5.57 29.22
CA GLY A 166 -21.39 -5.60 30.10
C GLY A 166 -20.92 -7.02 30.41
N LYS A 167 -21.84 -7.94 30.75
CA LYS A 167 -21.52 -9.33 31.09
C LYS A 167 -20.98 -10.14 29.91
N LEU A 168 -21.48 -9.87 28.70
CA LEU A 168 -21.03 -10.55 27.48
C LEU A 168 -19.87 -9.81 26.79
N ALA A 169 -19.45 -8.65 27.30
CA ALA A 169 -18.45 -7.77 26.69
C ALA A 169 -18.74 -7.49 25.20
N ILE A 170 -20.00 -7.17 24.89
CA ILE A 170 -20.48 -6.88 23.53
C ILE A 170 -21.06 -5.47 23.45
N SER A 171 -21.00 -4.88 22.25
CA SER A 171 -21.65 -3.61 21.97
C SER A 171 -23.17 -3.75 21.88
N ASN A 172 -23.90 -2.65 22.09
CA ASN A 172 -25.36 -2.67 21.95
C ASN A 172 -25.81 -3.02 20.51
N ARG A 173 -25.05 -2.56 19.49
CA ARG A 173 -25.30 -2.87 18.07
C ARG A 173 -25.14 -4.37 17.78
N THR A 174 -24.13 -5.02 18.37
CA THR A 174 -23.96 -6.47 18.25
C THR A 174 -25.08 -7.23 18.95
N LEU A 175 -25.56 -6.74 20.09
CA LEU A 175 -26.71 -7.33 20.78
C LEU A 175 -27.99 -7.20 19.92
N ASP A 176 -28.28 -6.03 19.35
CA ASP A 176 -29.43 -5.84 18.45
C ASP A 176 -29.42 -6.81 17.27
N ARG A 177 -28.24 -7.01 16.65
CA ARG A 177 -28.06 -7.97 15.56
C ARG A 177 -28.40 -9.40 15.99
N ILE A 178 -27.84 -9.86 17.12
CA ILE A 178 -28.09 -11.22 17.64
C ILE A 178 -29.57 -11.42 17.95
N LEU A 179 -30.23 -10.43 18.56
CA LEU A 179 -31.66 -10.50 18.88
C LEU A 179 -32.53 -10.60 17.62
N ALA A 180 -32.18 -9.86 16.56
CA ALA A 180 -32.88 -9.91 15.28
C ALA A 180 -32.67 -11.25 14.56
N GLU A 181 -31.43 -11.74 14.50
CA GLU A 181 -31.08 -13.02 13.86
C GLU A 181 -31.72 -14.23 14.56
N HIS A 182 -31.70 -14.24 15.90
CA HIS A 182 -32.25 -15.34 16.71
C HIS A 182 -33.70 -15.12 17.16
N ARG A 183 -34.37 -14.04 16.70
CA ARG A 183 -35.77 -13.69 17.03
C ARG A 183 -36.07 -13.68 18.53
N ILE A 184 -35.13 -13.17 19.33
CA ILE A 184 -35.29 -13.04 20.78
C ILE A 184 -35.91 -11.67 21.06
N ASP A 185 -37.14 -11.66 21.54
CA ASP A 185 -37.73 -10.41 22.04
C ASP A 185 -37.11 -10.07 23.40
N TYR A 186 -36.39 -8.96 23.48
CA TYR A 186 -35.74 -8.50 24.69
C TYR A 186 -36.15 -7.05 24.95
N PRO A 187 -36.68 -6.72 26.14
CA PRO A 187 -37.23 -5.39 26.39
C PRO A 187 -36.17 -4.31 26.20
N LYS A 188 -36.50 -3.29 25.39
CA LYS A 188 -35.70 -2.07 25.31
C LYS A 188 -35.89 -1.27 26.59
N ALA A 189 -34.82 -0.68 27.09
CA ALA A 189 -34.94 0.27 28.19
C ALA A 189 -35.76 1.46 27.71
N CYS A 190 -36.96 1.66 28.28
CA CYS A 190 -37.77 2.84 28.00
C CYS A 190 -37.02 4.07 28.54
N LEU A 191 -36.76 5.04 27.68
CA LEU A 191 -36.30 6.38 28.06
C LEU A 191 -37.45 7.04 28.85
N GLY A 192 -37.48 6.89 30.18
CA GLY A 192 -38.53 7.57 30.95
C GLY A 192 -38.89 7.05 32.34
N ARG A 193 -38.17 6.07 32.92
CA ARG A 193 -38.32 5.81 34.36
C ARG A 193 -37.09 6.31 35.11
N PRO A 194 -37.24 7.13 36.15
CA PRO A 194 -36.12 7.41 37.04
C PRO A 194 -35.66 6.07 37.60
N SER A 195 -34.36 5.85 37.57
CA SER A 195 -33.74 4.69 38.21
C SER A 195 -34.29 4.55 39.63
N CYS A 196 -34.65 3.31 39.99
CA CYS A 196 -35.08 2.93 41.34
C CYS A 196 -34.21 3.63 42.39
N ALA A 197 -34.85 4.34 43.31
CA ALA A 197 -34.23 4.82 44.52
C ALA A 197 -33.66 3.60 45.28
N ALA A 198 -32.36 3.65 45.54
CA ALA A 198 -31.71 2.87 46.58
C ALA A 198 -31.44 3.82 47.75
#